data_AF-A0A1G8HUT6-F1
#
_entry.id   AF-A0A1G8HUT6-F1
#
_cell.length_a   1.000
_cell.length_b   1.000
_cell.length_c   1.000
_cell.angle_alpha   90.00
_cell.angle_beta   90.00
_cell.angle_gamma   90.00
#
_symmetry.space_group_name_H-M   'P 1'
#
loop_
_entity.id
_entity.type
_entity.pdbx_description
1 polymer ?
#
loop_
_entity_poly.entity_id
_entity_poly.type
_entity_poly.pdbx_seq_one_letter_code
_entity_poly.pdbx_strand_id
1 'polypeptide(L)'
;MQTAFSRLKIMSAAALLLAASAAHADITVFTSQSAYLAAVGNTGVDTFDDLPIDALDGPLNRNAGSYAYTVSSVGASPILYGAGTGSDNWLSTNDRNDSVVFSNFSSAVRGVGGFFFGSNFAGEYANGQSITLTARNALGELLSYDLALPTQASFIGFVSSDAFSDLSVSTAGQIGIWPTINNLSVSAVPEPATYGMLLGGLGLLGFMARRRRVSQQ
;
A
#
# COMPACT_ATOMS: atom_id res chain seq x y z
N MET A 1 24.43 63.81 -23.59
CA MET A 1 23.02 63.73 -23.16
C MET A 1 22.56 62.29 -23.24
N GLN A 2 22.13 61.77 -22.09
CA GLN A 2 21.30 60.58 -21.81
C GLN A 2 21.66 59.20 -22.40
N THR A 3 22.14 58.37 -21.47
CA THR A 3 22.06 56.91 -21.42
C THR A 3 20.61 56.42 -21.32
N ALA A 4 20.20 55.48 -22.17
CA ALA A 4 18.92 54.77 -22.04
C ALA A 4 19.16 53.38 -21.45
N PHE A 5 18.58 53.16 -20.27
CA PHE A 5 18.71 51.99 -19.43
C PHE A 5 18.00 50.74 -19.99
N SER A 6 18.72 49.61 -19.93
CA SER A 6 18.26 48.23 -20.04
C SER A 6 17.07 47.92 -19.11
N ARG A 7 15.92 47.54 -19.69
CA ARG A 7 14.79 46.91 -18.99
C ARG A 7 14.51 45.54 -19.62
N LEU A 8 15.27 44.51 -19.28
CA LEU A 8 14.94 43.16 -19.71
C LEU A 8 15.49 42.05 -18.80
N LYS A 9 15.22 42.09 -17.48
CA LYS A 9 15.62 40.99 -16.58
C LYS A 9 14.70 40.80 -15.35
N ILE A 10 13.38 40.63 -15.51
CA ILE A 10 12.52 40.20 -14.36
C ILE A 10 11.47 39.13 -14.72
N MET A 11 11.18 38.84 -15.98
CA MET A 11 10.02 37.99 -16.34
C MET A 11 10.19 36.45 -16.19
N SER A 12 11.38 35.92 -15.88
CA SER A 12 11.61 34.47 -15.93
C SER A 12 11.31 33.69 -14.65
N ALA A 13 11.03 34.33 -13.51
CA ALA A 13 10.82 33.61 -12.24
C ALA A 13 9.36 33.18 -11.99
N ALA A 14 8.37 33.87 -12.57
CA ALA A 14 6.95 33.59 -12.31
C ALA A 14 6.40 32.40 -13.12
N ALA A 15 6.96 32.11 -14.31
CA ALA A 15 6.47 31.04 -15.18
C ALA A 15 6.85 29.62 -14.73
N LEU A 16 7.90 29.47 -13.90
CA LEU A 16 8.34 28.17 -13.36
C LEU A 16 7.57 27.74 -12.09
N LEU A 17 6.77 28.63 -11.50
CA LEU A 17 5.98 28.34 -10.29
C LEU A 17 4.59 27.75 -10.58
N LEU A 18 4.12 27.80 -11.83
CA LEU A 18 2.77 27.37 -12.23
C LEU A 18 2.68 25.90 -12.68
N ALA A 19 3.77 25.15 -12.66
CA ALA A 19 3.80 23.73 -13.01
C ALA A 19 4.04 22.81 -11.80
N ALA A 20 3.74 23.28 -10.58
CA ALA A 20 3.51 22.37 -9.46
C ALA A 20 2.14 21.73 -9.68
N SER A 21 2.07 20.71 -10.53
CA SER A 21 0.97 19.76 -10.47
C SER A 21 0.85 19.31 -9.02
N ALA A 22 -0.29 19.60 -8.38
CA ALA A 22 -0.59 19.02 -7.09
C ALA A 22 -0.32 17.52 -7.21
N ALA A 23 0.63 17.01 -6.43
CA ALA A 23 0.81 15.57 -6.30
C ALA A 23 -0.48 15.07 -5.66
N HIS A 24 -1.44 14.66 -6.48
CA HIS A 24 -2.59 13.93 -5.98
C HIS A 24 -2.06 12.63 -5.40
N ALA A 25 -2.52 12.33 -4.19
CA ALA A 25 -2.37 10.98 -3.67
C ALA A 25 -3.03 10.03 -4.66
N ASP A 26 -2.23 9.07 -5.11
CA ASP A 26 -2.65 8.04 -6.04
C ASP A 26 -2.25 6.70 -5.41
N ILE A 27 -3.16 5.74 -5.42
CA ILE A 27 -2.87 4.35 -5.07
C ILE A 27 -2.44 3.62 -6.35
N THR A 28 -1.24 3.05 -6.36
CA THR A 28 -0.72 2.24 -7.47
C THR A 28 -0.78 0.75 -7.15
N VAL A 29 -1.22 -0.08 -8.12
CA VAL A 29 -1.29 -1.56 -7.98
C VAL A 29 -0.06 -2.22 -8.61
N PHE A 30 0.44 -3.26 -7.93
CA PHE A 30 1.49 -4.15 -8.38
C PHE A 30 0.99 -5.59 -8.39
N THR A 31 1.08 -6.26 -9.53
CA THR A 31 0.69 -7.67 -9.70
C THR A 31 1.87 -8.63 -9.61
N SER A 32 3.04 -8.12 -9.22
CA SER A 32 4.28 -8.88 -9.07
C SER A 32 4.94 -8.48 -7.75
N GLN A 33 5.29 -9.49 -6.95
CA GLN A 33 5.96 -9.28 -5.67
C GLN A 33 7.30 -8.58 -5.86
N SER A 34 8.08 -8.94 -6.89
CA SER A 34 9.38 -8.32 -7.12
C SER A 34 9.27 -6.84 -7.49
N ALA A 35 8.26 -6.47 -8.27
CA ALA A 35 7.99 -5.08 -8.62
C ALA A 35 7.51 -4.27 -7.41
N TYR A 36 6.64 -4.86 -6.57
CA TYR A 36 6.21 -4.26 -5.32
C TYR A 36 7.39 -4.02 -4.37
N LEU A 37 8.21 -5.04 -4.09
CA LEU A 37 9.37 -4.93 -3.21
C LEU A 37 10.40 -3.91 -3.73
N ALA A 38 10.57 -3.81 -5.05
CA ALA A 38 11.41 -2.78 -5.65
C ALA A 38 10.86 -1.36 -5.43
N ALA A 39 9.54 -1.20 -5.39
CA ALA A 39 8.89 0.09 -5.15
C ALA A 39 8.91 0.50 -3.67
N VAL A 40 8.72 -0.44 -2.74
CA VAL A 40 8.55 -0.14 -1.31
C VAL A 40 9.80 -0.34 -0.45
N GLY A 41 10.80 -1.10 -0.93
CA GLY A 41 11.99 -1.41 -0.17
C GLY A 41 11.73 -2.33 1.03
N ASN A 42 12.18 -1.91 2.23
CA ASN A 42 12.14 -2.74 3.43
C ASN A 42 10.71 -3.10 3.85
N THR A 43 10.38 -4.38 3.81
CA THR A 43 9.02 -4.90 3.98
C THR A 43 8.97 -5.89 5.13
N GLY A 44 8.02 -5.72 6.04
CA GLY A 44 7.67 -6.72 7.04
C GLY A 44 6.64 -7.67 6.49
N VAL A 45 6.70 -8.94 6.88
CA VAL A 45 5.76 -9.99 6.46
C VAL A 45 5.14 -10.62 7.69
N ASP A 46 3.82 -10.81 7.66
CA ASP A 46 3.08 -11.68 8.57
C ASP A 46 2.68 -12.94 7.81
N THR A 47 3.27 -14.08 8.19
CA THR A 47 3.06 -15.35 7.48
C THR A 47 1.78 -16.05 7.89
N PHE A 48 1.22 -15.71 9.05
CA PHE A 48 0.08 -16.38 9.68
C PHE A 48 0.33 -17.83 10.14
N ASP A 49 1.55 -18.35 10.05
CA ASP A 49 1.90 -19.73 10.43
C ASP A 49 1.69 -20.03 11.93
N ASP A 50 1.55 -18.99 12.77
CA ASP A 50 1.23 -19.10 14.19
C ASP A 50 -0.27 -19.33 14.46
N LEU A 51 -1.14 -19.10 13.48
CA LEU A 51 -2.59 -19.25 13.66
C LEU A 51 -2.99 -20.73 13.66
N PRO A 52 -3.87 -21.18 14.57
CA PRO A 52 -4.46 -22.51 14.46
C PRO A 52 -5.41 -22.59 13.25
N ILE A 53 -5.52 -23.77 12.64
CA ILE A 53 -6.52 -24.04 11.59
C ILE A 53 -7.89 -24.27 12.27
N ASP A 54 -8.48 -23.18 12.75
CA ASP A 54 -9.75 -23.17 13.48
C ASP A 54 -10.38 -21.77 13.44
N ALA A 55 -11.56 -21.62 14.02
CA ALA A 55 -12.20 -20.34 14.26
C ALA A 55 -11.35 -19.46 15.19
N LEU A 56 -11.27 -18.17 14.83
CA LEU A 56 -10.51 -17.15 15.53
C LEU A 56 -11.44 -15.99 15.88
N ASP A 57 -11.58 -15.69 17.17
CA ASP A 57 -12.37 -14.54 17.61
C ASP A 57 -11.67 -13.23 17.22
N GLY A 58 -12.25 -12.52 16.25
CA GLY A 58 -11.77 -11.20 15.81
C GLY A 58 -12.31 -10.05 16.68
N PRO A 59 -11.72 -8.85 16.58
CA PRO A 59 -10.55 -8.51 15.76
C PRO A 59 -9.23 -9.03 16.36
N LEU A 60 -8.27 -9.41 15.50
CA LEU A 60 -6.93 -9.82 15.91
C LEU A 60 -5.94 -8.66 15.73
N ASN A 61 -5.11 -8.41 16.74
CA ASN A 61 -3.97 -7.50 16.63
C ASN A 61 -2.73 -8.30 16.23
N ARG A 62 -2.10 -7.90 15.13
CA ARG A 62 -1.02 -8.66 14.49
C ARG A 62 0.12 -7.75 14.03
N ASN A 63 1.22 -8.37 13.62
CA ASN A 63 2.44 -7.69 13.22
C ASN A 63 3.01 -8.32 11.94
N ALA A 64 3.22 -7.49 10.92
CA ALA A 64 4.03 -7.84 9.76
C ALA A 64 5.43 -7.26 9.98
N GLY A 65 6.35 -8.09 10.48
CA GLY A 65 7.64 -7.61 10.99
C GLY A 65 7.44 -6.57 12.11
N SER A 66 7.96 -5.35 11.92
CA SER A 66 7.80 -4.25 12.88
C SER A 66 6.51 -3.45 12.73
N TYR A 67 5.65 -3.77 11.74
CA TYR A 67 4.46 -3.00 11.43
C TYR A 67 3.22 -3.64 12.07
N ALA A 68 2.64 -2.97 13.06
CA ALA A 68 1.40 -3.42 13.69
C ALA A 68 0.17 -3.07 12.83
N TYR A 69 -0.84 -3.93 12.90
CA TYR A 69 -2.15 -3.75 12.28
C TYR A 69 -3.22 -4.56 13.03
N THR A 70 -4.48 -4.31 12.74
CA THR A 70 -5.63 -5.09 13.20
C THR A 70 -6.29 -5.76 12.00
N VAL A 71 -6.75 -7.01 12.15
CA VAL A 71 -7.53 -7.71 11.13
C VAL A 71 -8.85 -8.22 11.68
N SER A 72 -9.91 -8.13 10.89
CA SER A 72 -11.28 -8.51 11.27
C SER A 72 -11.98 -9.21 10.11
N SER A 73 -12.95 -10.07 10.43
CA SER A 73 -14.01 -10.45 9.48
C SER A 73 -15.11 -9.40 9.53
N VAL A 74 -15.55 -8.91 8.37
CA VAL A 74 -16.61 -7.90 8.26
C VAL A 74 -17.68 -8.40 7.29
N GLY A 75 -18.90 -8.56 7.81
CA GLY A 75 -20.07 -9.03 7.05
C GLY A 75 -21.11 -9.66 7.97
N ALA A 76 -21.52 -10.88 7.66
CA ALA A 76 -22.45 -11.70 8.41
C ALA A 76 -21.86 -12.23 9.73
N SER A 77 -20.55 -12.51 9.78
CA SER A 77 -19.87 -13.09 10.94
C SER A 77 -18.61 -12.32 11.33
N PRO A 78 -18.37 -12.05 12.63
CA PRO A 78 -17.15 -11.40 13.09
C PRO A 78 -15.96 -12.37 13.23
N ILE A 79 -16.17 -13.67 12.97
CA ILE A 79 -15.20 -14.72 13.21
C ILE A 79 -14.23 -14.83 12.03
N LEU A 80 -12.94 -14.73 12.32
CA LEU A 80 -11.87 -15.08 11.39
C LEU A 80 -11.65 -16.59 11.43
N TYR A 81 -10.91 -17.12 10.45
CA TYR A 81 -10.58 -18.54 10.40
C TYR A 81 -9.14 -18.72 9.96
N GLY A 82 -8.39 -19.56 10.66
CA GLY A 82 -7.09 -20.02 10.18
C GLY A 82 -7.30 -21.09 9.11
N ALA A 83 -6.86 -20.82 7.90
CA ALA A 83 -6.88 -21.75 6.77
C ALA A 83 -5.47 -22.32 6.56
N GLY A 84 -5.29 -23.20 5.57
CA GLY A 84 -3.98 -23.77 5.22
C GLY A 84 -3.89 -25.27 5.40
N THR A 85 -2.70 -25.81 5.11
CA THR A 85 -2.42 -27.24 5.27
C THR A 85 -1.01 -27.43 5.81
N GLY A 86 -0.85 -28.26 6.84
CA GLY A 86 0.46 -28.59 7.39
C GLY A 86 1.04 -27.44 8.20
N SER A 87 2.12 -26.83 7.69
CA SER A 87 2.86 -25.77 8.39
C SER A 87 2.72 -24.38 7.76
N ASP A 88 2.01 -24.27 6.65
CA ASP A 88 1.73 -23.00 5.95
C ASP A 88 0.27 -22.66 6.21
N ASN A 89 0.06 -21.77 7.18
CA ASN A 89 -1.28 -21.38 7.62
C ASN A 89 -1.62 -20.00 7.06
N TRP A 90 -2.89 -19.79 6.76
CA TRP A 90 -3.38 -18.62 6.07
C TRP A 90 -4.49 -17.98 6.89
N LEU A 91 -4.82 -16.73 6.54
CA LEU A 91 -5.94 -16.03 7.16
C LEU A 91 -7.15 -16.03 6.24
N SER A 92 -8.30 -16.40 6.78
CA SER A 92 -9.59 -16.36 6.10
C SER A 92 -10.71 -15.92 7.06
N THR A 93 -11.95 -16.05 6.61
CA THR A 93 -13.18 -15.80 7.38
C THR A 93 -13.91 -17.13 7.59
N ASN A 94 -14.84 -17.20 8.54
CA ASN A 94 -15.71 -18.36 8.66
C ASN A 94 -16.97 -18.28 7.76
N ASP A 95 -17.29 -17.11 7.19
CA ASP A 95 -18.40 -16.93 6.26
C ASP A 95 -17.90 -16.36 4.91
N ARG A 96 -18.22 -17.06 3.81
CA ARG A 96 -17.76 -16.71 2.46
C ARG A 96 -18.26 -15.36 1.96
N ASN A 97 -19.32 -14.83 2.56
CA ASN A 97 -19.89 -13.52 2.18
C ASN A 97 -19.15 -12.37 2.87
N ASP A 98 -18.29 -12.67 3.82
CA ASP A 98 -17.55 -11.68 4.58
C ASP A 98 -16.31 -11.23 3.82
N SER A 99 -15.78 -10.10 4.27
CA SER A 99 -14.49 -9.59 3.83
C SER A 99 -13.48 -9.69 4.96
N VAL A 100 -12.24 -10.05 4.63
CA VAL A 100 -11.11 -9.84 5.55
C VAL A 100 -10.71 -8.38 5.43
N VAL A 101 -10.75 -7.65 6.54
CA VAL A 101 -10.41 -6.23 6.59
C VAL A 101 -9.20 -6.03 7.49
N PHE A 102 -8.09 -5.62 6.88
CA PHE A 102 -6.89 -5.14 7.55
C PHE A 102 -7.03 -3.64 7.78
N SER A 103 -6.77 -3.18 9.01
CA SER A 103 -6.97 -1.80 9.43
C SER A 103 -6.01 -1.42 10.55
N ASN A 104 -6.11 -0.19 11.06
CA ASN A 104 -5.25 0.32 12.14
C ASN A 104 -3.76 0.17 11.84
N PHE A 105 -3.39 0.29 10.56
CA PHE A 105 -1.99 0.31 10.15
C PHE A 105 -1.28 1.48 10.84
N SER A 106 -0.01 1.30 11.21
CA SER A 106 0.80 2.42 11.69
C SER A 106 0.83 3.55 10.63
N SER A 107 0.88 4.80 11.07
CA SER A 107 0.78 5.97 10.16
C SER A 107 1.92 6.07 9.14
N ALA A 108 2.98 5.30 9.30
CA ALA A 108 4.10 5.19 8.37
C ALA A 108 3.84 4.22 7.19
N VAL A 109 2.82 3.36 7.27
CA VAL A 109 2.56 2.35 6.24
C VAL A 109 2.11 3.02 4.95
N ARG A 110 2.83 2.74 3.87
CA ARG A 110 2.59 3.27 2.52
C ARG A 110 2.55 2.16 1.47
N GLY A 111 2.89 0.93 1.83
CA GLY A 111 2.76 -0.27 1.02
C GLY A 111 2.02 -1.35 1.79
N VAL A 112 1.00 -1.94 1.17
CA VAL A 112 0.31 -3.14 1.67
C VAL A 112 0.12 -4.14 0.54
N GLY A 113 0.36 -5.41 0.78
CA GLY A 113 0.22 -6.46 -0.24
C GLY A 113 0.25 -7.85 0.36
N GLY A 114 0.23 -8.88 -0.48
CA GLY A 114 0.24 -10.27 -0.05
C GLY A 114 -0.15 -11.22 -1.19
N PHE A 115 -0.31 -12.49 -0.86
CA PHE A 115 -0.87 -13.48 -1.76
C PHE A 115 -2.34 -13.69 -1.46
N PHE A 116 -3.18 -13.64 -2.49
CA PHE A 116 -4.63 -13.63 -2.33
C PHE A 116 -5.27 -14.70 -3.19
N PHE A 117 -6.10 -15.53 -2.57
CA PHE A 117 -6.76 -16.65 -3.23
C PHE A 117 -8.01 -17.10 -2.46
N GLY A 118 -8.65 -18.16 -2.95
CA GLY A 118 -9.80 -18.78 -2.32
C GLY A 118 -9.44 -20.02 -1.49
N SER A 119 -10.13 -20.23 -0.39
CA SER A 119 -10.13 -21.52 0.33
C SER A 119 -11.51 -22.17 0.32
N ASN A 120 -11.58 -23.48 0.57
CA ASN A 120 -12.82 -24.23 0.74
C ASN A 120 -13.25 -24.26 2.22
N PHE A 121 -14.36 -24.95 2.51
CA PHE A 121 -14.90 -25.08 3.86
C PHE A 121 -13.95 -25.77 4.86
N ALA A 122 -12.95 -26.51 4.37
CA ALA A 122 -11.93 -27.17 5.19
C ALA A 122 -10.68 -26.30 5.38
N GLY A 123 -10.66 -25.07 4.83
CA GLY A 123 -9.50 -24.18 4.87
C GLY A 123 -8.42 -24.53 3.84
N GLU A 124 -8.64 -25.50 2.95
CA GLU A 124 -7.67 -25.85 1.91
C GLU A 124 -7.83 -24.93 0.69
N TYR A 125 -6.79 -24.82 -0.14
CA TYR A 125 -6.85 -24.04 -1.36
C TYR A 125 -8.01 -24.48 -2.27
N ALA A 126 -8.73 -23.50 -2.82
CA ALA A 126 -9.81 -23.70 -3.78
C ALA A 126 -9.75 -22.67 -4.90
N ASN A 127 -10.01 -23.12 -6.12
CA ASN A 127 -10.03 -22.25 -7.30
C ASN A 127 -11.24 -21.30 -7.24
N GLY A 128 -11.01 -20.05 -6.84
CA GLY A 128 -11.97 -18.96 -6.96
C GLY A 128 -12.05 -18.43 -8.40
N GLN A 129 -13.16 -17.78 -8.75
CA GLN A 129 -13.27 -17.10 -10.05
C GLN A 129 -12.57 -15.73 -10.02
N SER A 130 -12.66 -15.06 -8.88
CA SER A 130 -12.02 -13.78 -8.61
C SER A 130 -11.89 -13.50 -7.11
N ILE A 131 -10.90 -12.69 -6.73
CA ILE A 131 -10.85 -11.98 -5.45
C ILE A 131 -10.89 -10.49 -5.74
N THR A 132 -11.76 -9.76 -5.06
CA THR A 132 -11.79 -8.29 -5.10
C THR A 132 -11.01 -7.76 -3.90
N LEU A 133 -10.03 -6.90 -4.19
CA LEU A 133 -9.25 -6.18 -3.19
C LEU A 133 -9.59 -4.70 -3.27
N THR A 134 -9.87 -4.07 -2.14
CA THR A 134 -10.14 -2.64 -2.06
C THR A 134 -9.21 -2.01 -1.04
N ALA A 135 -8.32 -1.14 -1.49
CA ALA A 135 -7.40 -0.39 -0.64
C ALA A 135 -7.91 1.03 -0.43
N ARG A 136 -7.81 1.53 0.81
CA ARG A 136 -8.16 2.90 1.18
C ARG A 136 -7.00 3.60 1.86
N ASN A 137 -6.68 4.82 1.44
CA ASN A 137 -5.72 5.67 2.17
C ASN A 137 -6.40 6.62 3.16
N ALA A 138 -5.59 7.30 3.97
CA ALA A 138 -6.03 8.20 5.04
C ALA A 138 -6.67 9.50 4.51
N LEU A 139 -6.50 9.80 3.22
CA LEU A 139 -7.20 10.89 2.54
C LEU A 139 -8.57 10.45 2.00
N GLY A 140 -8.93 9.18 2.15
CA GLY A 140 -10.21 8.61 1.70
C GLY A 140 -10.22 8.16 0.24
N GLU A 141 -9.08 8.17 -0.44
CA GLU A 141 -8.95 7.62 -1.77
C GLU A 141 -9.15 6.10 -1.75
N LEU A 142 -9.87 5.58 -2.74
CA LEU A 142 -10.23 4.18 -2.86
C LEU A 142 -9.78 3.64 -4.21
N LEU A 143 -9.14 2.47 -4.18
CA LEU A 143 -8.81 1.71 -5.38
C LEU A 143 -9.24 0.26 -5.21
N SER A 144 -10.06 -0.22 -6.14
CA SER A 144 -10.46 -1.62 -6.22
C SER A 144 -9.75 -2.34 -7.36
N TYR A 145 -9.28 -3.56 -7.09
CA TYR A 145 -8.65 -4.44 -8.06
C TYR A 145 -9.30 -5.82 -8.02
N ASP A 146 -9.75 -6.30 -9.18
CA ASP A 146 -10.31 -7.64 -9.34
C ASP A 146 -9.24 -8.60 -9.88
N LEU A 147 -8.76 -9.47 -9.00
CA LEU A 147 -7.81 -10.53 -9.34
C LEU A 147 -8.58 -11.74 -9.89
N ALA A 148 -8.47 -11.98 -11.20
CA ALA A 148 -9.12 -13.13 -11.86
C ALA A 148 -8.33 -14.43 -11.68
N LEU A 149 -9.06 -15.54 -11.47
CA LEU A 149 -8.53 -16.90 -11.36
C LEU A 149 -7.27 -17.00 -10.46
N PRO A 150 -7.38 -16.53 -9.20
CA PRO A 150 -6.26 -16.50 -8.27
C PRO A 150 -5.72 -17.91 -7.97
N THR A 151 -4.41 -18.00 -7.79
CA THR A 151 -3.70 -19.17 -7.29
C THR A 151 -2.95 -18.81 -6.00
N GLN A 152 -2.39 -19.78 -5.29
CA GLN A 152 -1.55 -19.52 -4.11
C GLN A 152 -0.32 -18.63 -4.42
N ALA A 153 0.07 -18.50 -5.70
CA ALA A 153 1.17 -17.64 -6.15
C ALA A 153 0.71 -16.24 -6.61
N SER A 154 -0.59 -15.94 -6.57
CA SER A 154 -1.14 -14.67 -7.05
C SER A 154 -0.90 -13.55 -6.05
N PHE A 155 0.13 -12.74 -6.33
CA PHE A 155 0.50 -11.58 -5.52
C PHE A 155 -0.22 -10.32 -5.99
N ILE A 156 -0.72 -9.53 -5.03
CA ILE A 156 -1.15 -8.14 -5.26
C ILE A 156 -0.52 -7.24 -4.20
N GLY A 157 -0.09 -6.05 -4.61
CA GLY A 157 0.39 -5.01 -3.72
C GLY A 157 -0.16 -3.65 -4.12
N PHE A 158 -0.39 -2.81 -3.13
CA PHE A 158 -0.82 -1.43 -3.26
C PHE A 158 0.22 -0.53 -2.64
N VAL A 159 0.54 0.57 -3.32
CA VAL A 159 1.44 1.61 -2.81
C VAL A 159 0.74 2.94 -2.93
N SER A 160 0.75 3.74 -1.86
CA SER A 160 0.18 5.09 -1.85
C SER A 160 1.20 6.10 -1.36
N SER A 161 1.05 7.36 -1.77
CA SER A 161 1.78 8.48 -1.17
C SER A 161 1.35 8.75 0.28
N ASP A 162 0.15 8.30 0.65
CA ASP A 162 -0.48 8.54 1.95
C ASP A 162 -0.73 7.25 2.73
N ALA A 163 -0.99 7.38 4.03
CA ALA A 163 -1.10 6.23 4.91
C ALA A 163 -2.27 5.34 4.51
N PHE A 164 -2.08 4.03 4.48
CA PHE A 164 -3.22 3.14 4.33
C PHE A 164 -4.09 3.20 5.59
N SER A 165 -5.38 3.41 5.39
CA SER A 165 -6.42 3.26 6.40
C SER A 165 -6.80 1.78 6.53
N ASP A 166 -7.05 1.13 5.40
CA ASP A 166 -7.47 -0.27 5.34
C ASP A 166 -7.23 -0.92 3.98
N LEU A 167 -7.22 -2.25 4.01
CA LEU A 167 -7.27 -3.14 2.86
C LEU A 167 -8.38 -4.17 3.12
N SER A 168 -9.37 -4.22 2.24
CA SER A 168 -10.46 -5.20 2.26
C SER A 168 -10.28 -6.25 1.18
N VAL A 169 -10.53 -7.51 1.51
CA VAL A 169 -10.41 -8.66 0.61
C VAL A 169 -11.70 -9.46 0.64
N SER A 170 -12.34 -9.67 -0.52
CA SER A 170 -13.60 -10.40 -0.64
C SER A 170 -13.64 -11.32 -1.85
N THR A 171 -14.38 -12.42 -1.76
CA THR A 171 -14.73 -13.28 -2.92
C THR A 171 -16.07 -12.87 -3.55
N ALA A 172 -16.69 -11.78 -3.08
CA ALA A 172 -18.04 -11.37 -3.46
C ALA A 172 -19.09 -12.48 -3.28
N GLY A 173 -18.93 -13.32 -2.25
CA GLY A 173 -19.90 -14.37 -1.90
C GLY A 173 -19.90 -15.59 -2.84
N GLN A 174 -18.80 -15.82 -3.57
CA GLN A 174 -18.64 -17.02 -4.40
C GLN A 174 -18.97 -18.30 -3.63
N ILE A 175 -19.78 -19.17 -4.25
CA ILE A 175 -20.23 -20.40 -3.60
C ILE A 175 -19.03 -21.32 -3.38
N GLY A 176 -18.79 -21.65 -2.10
CA GLY A 176 -17.74 -22.60 -1.70
C GLY A 176 -16.34 -22.01 -1.66
N ILE A 177 -16.20 -20.69 -1.78
CA ILE A 177 -14.91 -20.00 -1.81
C ILE A 177 -14.87 -18.89 -0.75
N TRP A 178 -13.95 -19.00 0.20
CA TRP A 178 -13.70 -18.01 1.24
C TRP A 178 -12.48 -17.14 0.91
N PRO A 179 -12.53 -15.81 1.16
CA PRO A 179 -11.39 -14.93 0.90
C PRO A 179 -10.21 -15.35 1.78
N THR A 180 -9.06 -15.58 1.16
CA THR A 180 -7.88 -16.13 1.85
C THR A 180 -6.63 -15.33 1.51
N ILE A 181 -5.80 -15.10 2.52
CA ILE A 181 -4.58 -14.31 2.43
C ILE A 181 -3.42 -15.11 3.02
N ASN A 182 -2.30 -15.13 2.29
CA ASN A 182 -1.03 -15.62 2.80
C ASN A 182 0.04 -14.52 2.70
N ASN A 183 0.99 -14.50 3.66
CA ASN A 183 2.14 -13.60 3.71
C ASN A 183 1.79 -12.12 3.49
N LEU A 184 1.00 -11.54 4.41
CA LEU A 184 0.68 -10.12 4.35
C LEU A 184 1.96 -9.29 4.47
N SER A 185 2.24 -8.52 3.42
CA SER A 185 3.44 -7.71 3.25
C SER A 185 3.12 -6.25 3.53
N VAL A 186 3.79 -5.64 4.49
CA VAL A 186 3.56 -4.25 4.91
C VAL A 186 4.89 -3.48 4.89
N SER A 187 4.89 -2.27 4.34
CA SER A 187 6.09 -1.43 4.28
C SER A 187 5.78 0.03 4.60
N ALA A 188 6.70 0.66 5.34
CA ALA A 188 6.84 2.10 5.36
C ALA A 188 7.70 2.51 4.17
N VAL A 189 7.06 3.05 3.14
CA VAL A 189 7.78 3.58 1.96
C VAL A 189 8.51 4.83 2.41
N PRO A 190 9.85 4.87 2.33
CA PRO A 190 10.61 6.09 2.58
C PRO A 190 10.10 7.17 1.62
N GLU A 191 9.89 8.39 2.13
CA GLU A 191 9.34 9.50 1.34
C GLU A 191 9.92 9.54 -0.08
N PRO A 192 9.10 9.81 -1.11
CA PRO A 192 9.58 9.83 -2.48
C PRO A 192 10.84 10.68 -2.58
N ALA A 193 11.87 10.16 -3.23
CA ALA A 193 13.13 10.86 -3.47
C ALA A 193 12.93 12.27 -4.05
N THR A 194 11.74 12.59 -4.59
CA THR A 194 11.23 13.93 -4.89
C THR A 194 11.53 14.97 -3.80
N TYR A 195 11.30 14.69 -2.51
CA TYR A 195 11.61 15.68 -1.45
C TYR A 195 13.11 15.82 -1.22
N GLY A 196 13.86 14.71 -1.28
CA GLY A 196 15.32 14.72 -1.23
C GLY A 196 15.95 15.46 -2.43
N MET A 197 15.41 15.30 -3.63
CA MET A 197 15.82 16.01 -4.84
C MET A 197 15.38 17.47 -4.84
N LEU A 198 14.22 17.79 -4.27
CA LEU A 198 13.77 19.16 -4.07
C LEU A 198 14.69 19.89 -3.09
N LEU A 199 14.96 19.30 -1.92
CA LEU A 199 15.90 19.84 -0.94
C LEU A 199 17.32 19.91 -1.51
N GLY A 200 17.76 18.89 -2.24
CA GLY A 200 19.04 18.88 -2.94
C GLY A 200 19.12 19.99 -4.00
N GLY A 201 18.06 20.17 -4.78
CA GLY A 201 17.93 21.24 -5.78
C GLY A 201 17.95 22.64 -5.15
N LEU A 202 17.20 22.84 -4.07
CA LEU A 202 17.19 24.09 -3.30
C LEU A 202 18.55 24.36 -2.66
N GLY A 203 19.24 23.34 -2.15
CA GLY A 203 20.60 23.43 -1.61
C GLY A 203 21.60 23.89 -2.67
N LEU A 204 21.53 23.33 -3.88
CA LEU A 204 22.36 23.74 -5.02
C LEU A 204 22.09 25.20 -5.43
N LEU A 205 20.81 25.59 -5.53
CA LEU A 205 20.42 26.97 -5.87
C LEU A 205 20.90 27.98 -4.81
N GLY A 206 20.75 27.66 -3.51
CA GLY A 206 21.25 28.48 -2.41
C GLY A 206 22.78 28.64 -2.44
N PHE A 207 23.51 27.56 -2.73
CA PHE A 207 24.96 27.59 -2.87
C PHE A 207 25.42 28.46 -4.06
N MET A 208 24.76 28.35 -5.22
CA MET A 208 25.03 29.19 -6.38
C MET A 208 24.75 30.69 -6.10
N ALA A 209 23.67 30.99 -5.39
CA ALA A 209 23.33 32.36 -5.00
C ALA A 209 24.37 32.97 -4.05
N ARG A 210 24.91 32.18 -3.10
CA ARG A 210 25.99 32.62 -2.21
C ARG A 210 27.27 32.95 -2.98
N ARG A 211 27.69 32.11 -3.94
CA ARG A 211 28.89 32.34 -4.75
C ARG A 211 28.84 33.66 -5.52
N ARG A 212 27.67 34.01 -6.07
CA ARG A 212 27.50 35.26 -6.82
C ARG A 212 27.65 36.51 -5.95
N ARG A 213 27.29 36.46 -4.67
CA ARG A 213 27.48 37.58 -3.73
C ARG A 213 28.94 37.80 -3.37
N VAL A 214 29.73 36.73 -3.26
CA VAL A 214 31.16 36.81 -2.92
C VAL A 214 31.99 37.36 -4.08
N SER A 215 31.57 37.16 -5.33
CA SER A 215 32.27 37.68 -6.51
C SER A 215 31.90 39.12 -6.89
N GLN A 216 31.00 39.79 -6.15
CA GLN A 216 30.59 41.19 -6.38
C GLN A 216 31.10 42.16 -5.30
N GLN A 217 32.03 41.72 -4.45
CA GLN A 217 32.84 42.55 -3.55
C GLN A 217 34.28 42.57 -4.07
#